data_AF-Q064M1-F1
#
_entry.id   AF-Q064M1-F1
#
_cell.length_a   1.000
_cell.length_b   1.000
_cell.length_c   1.000
_cell.angle_alpha   90.00
_cell.angle_beta   90.00
_cell.angle_gamma   90.00
#
_symmetry.space_group_name_H-M   'P 1'
#
loop_
_entity.id
_entity.type
_entity.pdbx_description
1 polymer ?
#
loop_
_entity_poly.entity_id
_entity_poly.type
_entity_poly.pdbx_seq_one_letter_code
_entity_poly.pdbx_strand_id
1 'polypeptide(L)' 'MQYQVRVDDGESSVVVESFSELGQAVDCYVLQILALTQADVDIQLVQLIGEDDECVPITSHTFV' A
#
# COMPACT_ATOMS: atom_id res chain seq x y z
N MET A 1 -7.07 5.67 -13.58
CA MET A 1 -6.63 5.83 -12.17
C MET A 1 -5.92 4.55 -11.80
N GLN A 2 -4.78 4.64 -11.13
CA GLN A 2 -4.04 3.47 -10.67
C GLN A 2 -3.99 3.47 -9.14
N TYR A 3 -3.99 2.28 -8.57
CA TYR A 3 -3.87 2.03 -7.13
C TYR A 3 -2.55 1.33 -6.87
N GLN A 4 -1.93 1.61 -5.73
CA GLN A 4 -0.70 0.94 -5.30
C GLN A 4 -0.83 0.46 -3.87
N VAL A 5 -0.34 -0.74 -3.63
CA VAL A 5 -0.08 -1.23 -2.28
C VAL A 5 1.40 -1.01 -1.99
N ARG A 6 1.69 -0.33 -0.89
CA ARG A 6 3.05 -0.02 -0.44
C ARG A 6 3.28 -0.58 0.95
N VAL A 7 4.53 -0.89 1.24
CA VAL A 7 4.99 -1.30 2.57
C VAL A 7 6.10 -0.36 2.95
N ASP A 8 5.96 0.26 4.12
CA ASP A 8 6.92 1.19 4.71
C ASP A 8 7.41 0.61 6.02
N ASP A 9 8.74 0.51 6.18
CA ASP A 9 9.39 0.02 7.40
C ASP A 9 10.02 1.14 8.25
N GLY A 10 9.68 2.40 7.94
CA GLY A 10 10.21 3.60 8.59
C GLY A 10 11.55 4.07 8.03
N GLU A 11 12.27 3.22 7.27
CA GLU A 11 13.51 3.59 6.58
C GLU A 11 13.31 3.67 5.06
N SER A 12 12.43 2.83 4.52
CA SER A 12 12.19 2.69 3.10
C SER A 12 10.71 2.39 2.81
N SER A 13 10.23 2.88 1.67
CA SER A 13 8.90 2.58 1.16
C SER A 13 9.03 1.81 -0.14
N VAL A 14 8.46 0.61 -0.18
CA VAL A 14 8.50 -0.29 -1.33
C VAL A 14 7.11 -0.46 -1.92
N VAL A 15 6.99 -0.29 -3.24
CA VAL A 15 5.77 -0.64 -3.97
C VAL A 15 5.70 -2.16 -4.10
N VAL A 16 4.66 -2.75 -3.52
CA VAL A 16 4.40 -4.20 -3.61
C VAL A 16 3.88 -4.52 -5.01
N GLU A 17 2.82 -3.83 -5.42
CA GLU A 17 2.14 -4.07 -6.70
C GLU A 17 1.28 -2.86 -7.09
N SER A 18 1.05 -2.67 -8.39
CA SER A 18 0.17 -1.63 -8.94
C SER A 18 -1.06 -2.24 -9.62
N PHE A 19 -2.23 -1.64 -9.43
CA PHE A 19 -3.51 -2.16 -9.92
C PHE A 19 -4.31 -1.08 -10.66
N SER A 20 -5.05 -1.48 -11.70
CA SER A 20 -6.07 -0.62 -12.32
C SER A 20 -7.42 -0.70 -11.62
N GLU A 21 -7.66 -1.74 -10.83
CA GLU A 21 -8.92 -1.99 -10.13
C GLU A 21 -8.75 -1.90 -8.61
N LEU A 22 -9.65 -1.16 -7.95
CA LEU A 22 -9.61 -0.99 -6.50
C LEU A 22 -9.80 -2.31 -5.75
N GLY A 23 -10.66 -3.21 -6.25
CA GLY A 23 -10.92 -4.50 -5.62
C GLY A 23 -9.65 -5.35 -5.48
N GLN A 24 -8.86 -5.44 -6.55
CA GLN A 24 -7.59 -6.18 -6.55
C GLN A 24 -6.55 -5.54 -5.62
N ALA A 25 -6.51 -4.22 -5.56
CA ALA A 25 -5.63 -3.49 -4.65
C ALA A 25 -6.00 -3.73 -3.17
N VAL A 26 -7.31 -3.77 -2.86
CA VAL A 26 -7.82 -4.10 -1.52
C VAL A 26 -7.48 -5.54 -1.15
N ASP A 27 -7.67 -6.49 -2.06
CA ASP A 27 -7.32 -7.90 -1.81
C ASP A 27 -5.83 -8.04 -1.50
N CYS A 28 -4.95 -7.38 -2.28
CA CYS A 28 -3.52 -7.36 -2.02
C CYS A 28 -3.17 -6.71 -0.67
N TYR A 29 -3.75 -5.55 -0.37
CA TYR A 29 -3.55 -4.85 0.90
C TYR A 29 -3.88 -5.74 2.11
N VAL A 30 -5.02 -6.43 2.09
CA VAL A 30 -5.42 -7.35 3.16
C VAL A 30 -4.47 -8.55 3.24
N LEU A 31 -4.02 -9.10 2.11
CA LEU A 31 -3.03 -10.19 2.10
C LEU A 31 -1.70 -9.76 2.72
N GLN A 32 -1.23 -8.54 2.46
CA GLN A 32 0.00 -8.04 3.09
C GLN A 32 -0.15 -7.92 4.62
N ILE A 33 -1.30 -7.46 5.10
CA ILE A 33 -1.59 -7.40 6.55
C ILE A 33 -1.53 -8.81 7.16
N LEU A 34 -2.07 -9.81 6.48
CA LEU A 34 -2.04 -11.18 6.98
C LEU A 34 -0.64 -11.82 6.92
N ALA A 35 0.25 -11.33 6.05
CA ALA A 35 1.57 -11.92 5.80
C ALA A 35 2.71 -11.27 6.62
N LEU A 36 2.72 -9.94 6.71
CA LEU A 36 3.84 -9.15 7.25
C LEU A 36 3.59 -8.71 8.69
N THR A 37 3.14 -9.61 9.57
CA THR A 37 2.75 -9.34 10.98
C THR A 37 3.89 -8.86 11.90
N GLN A 38 4.89 -8.17 11.37
CA GLN A 38 6.03 -7.57 12.05
C GLN A 38 5.61 -6.21 12.62
N ALA A 39 6.07 -5.90 13.84
CA ALA A 39 5.91 -4.58 14.43
C ALA A 39 6.65 -3.52 13.59
N ASP A 40 6.18 -2.27 13.67
CA ASP A 40 6.79 -1.11 13.02
C ASP A 40 6.77 -1.12 11.47
N VAL A 41 5.92 -1.97 10.86
CA VAL A 41 5.63 -1.95 9.43
C VAL A 41 4.29 -1.26 9.20
N ASP A 42 4.25 -0.28 8.30
CA ASP A 42 3.04 0.38 7.82
C ASP A 42 2.72 -0.10 6.39
N ILE A 43 1.56 -0.73 6.25
CA ILE A 43 1.05 -1.19 4.96
C ILE A 43 0.05 -0.15 4.48
N GLN A 44 0.21 0.34 3.25
CA GLN A 44 -0.59 1.43 2.71
C GLN A 44 -1.26 1.05 1.40
N LEU A 45 -2.48 1.51 1.22
CA LEU A 45 -3.16 1.54 -0.08
C LEU A 45 -3.29 3.00 -0.51
N VAL A 46 -2.72 3.34 -1.66
CA VAL A 46 -2.72 4.70 -2.21
C VAL A 46 -3.34 4.71 -3.61
N GLN A 47 -3.84 5.88 -4.02
CA GLN A 47 -4.27 6.16 -5.38
C GLN A 47 -3.24 7.08 -6.04
N LEU A 48 -2.71 6.68 -7.20
CA LEU A 48 -1.85 7.53 -8.03
C LEU A 48 -2.66 8.63 -8.69
N ILE A 49 -2.12 9.85 -8.66
CA ILE A 49 -2.65 11.04 -9.30
C ILE A 49 -1.55 11.65 -10.16
N GLY A 50 -1.82 11.89 -11.44
CA GLY A 50 -0.82 12.45 -12.35
C GLY A 50 0.24 11.44 -12.82
N GLU A 51 1.36 11.97 -13.33
CA GLU A 51 2.45 11.19 -13.95
C GLU A 51 3.72 11.12 -13.08
N ASP A 52 3.82 11.93 -12.01
CA ASP A 52 5.03 12.13 -11.20
C ASP A 52 5.02 11.37 -9.85
N ASP A 53 4.50 10.14 -9.81
CA ASP A 53 4.36 9.31 -8.60
C ASP A 53 3.59 9.97 -7.43
N GLU A 54 2.94 11.11 -7.67
CA GLU A 54 2.04 11.76 -6.73
C GLU A 54 0.91 10.80 -6.39
N CYS A 55 0.66 10.64 -5.09
CA CYS A 55 -0.36 9.72 -4.63
C CYS A 55 -1.16 10.30 -3.47
N VAL A 56 -2.43 9.92 -3.40
CA VAL A 56 -3.30 10.20 -2.26
C VAL A 56 -3.49 8.91 -1.46
N PRO A 57 -3.24 8.93 -0.14
CA PRO A 57 -3.48 7.77 0.69
C PRO A 57 -4.99 7.48 0.79
N ILE A 58 -5.36 6.22 0.62
CA ILE A 58 -6.73 5.73 0.84
C ILE A 58 -6.85 5.20 2.27
N THR A 59 -5.96 4.31 2.68
CA THR A 59 -5.93 3.70 4.02
C THR A 59 -4.54 3.14 4.34
N SER A 60 -4.25 2.94 5.62
CA SER A 60 -3.04 2.28 6.08
C SER A 60 -3.29 1.41 7.33
N HIS A 61 -2.37 0.49 7.60
CA HIS A 61 -2.38 -0.38 8.76
C HIS A 61 -0.98 -0.55 9.33
N THR A 62 -0.84 -0.28 10.63
CA THR A 62 0.38 -0.48 11.39
C THR A 62 0.13 -1.50 12.49
N PHE A 63 1.05 -2.46 12.66
CA PHE A 63 1.00 -3.39 13.78
C PHE A 63 1.56 -2.73 15.05
N VAL A 64 0.77 -2.75 16.13
CA VAL A 64 1.11 -2.20 17.45
C VAL A 64 1.35 -3.31 18.46
#